data_AF-A0A2D4QWY4-F1
#
_entry.id   AF-A0A2D4QWY4-F1
#
_cell.length_a   1.000
_cell.length_b   1.000
_cell.length_c   1.000
_cell.angle_alpha   90.00
_cell.angle_beta   90.00
_cell.angle_gamma   90.00
#
_symmetry.space_group_name_H-M   'P 1'
#
loop_
_entity.id
_entity.type
_entity.pdbx_description
1 polymer ?
#
loop_
_entity_poly.entity_id
_entity_poly.type
_entity_poly.pdbx_seq_one_letter_code
_entity_poly.pdbx_strand_id
1 'polypeptide(L)'
;MATNLYFTQGAKGEQDLYEDIVIESLKMFGQDIYYLPRDIVNEDRILGEDVPSRFNSAYKVEMYIENVEGFDGEGDLFTKFGVEIRDQATFVISKRRWNHTIKRLDNEIQAVRPHEGDLLYVPFSKKIFEIMFVEHEQPFYQLKNLPTFKLRCELFDYNDEDFDTSVVDIDQVEKKGYTANLTLADSADTGFIVGNTLTQTLSTGVIISGEIVDYNDSSNVLSVANVGADDGNFHLFTAAGIVKSEDSAEQTLTRTISAINETIAQVNAQNDFFETLTDFLDFSESNPFGDPS
;
A
#
# COMPACT_ATOMS: atom_id res chain seq x y z
N MET A 1 45.23 3.11 28.04
CA MET A 1 44.85 1.68 27.94
C MET A 1 43.56 1.65 27.12
N ALA A 2 43.54 0.98 25.98
CA ALA A 2 42.45 1.11 25.01
C ALA A 2 41.61 -0.17 24.96
N THR A 3 40.81 -0.41 26.00
CA THR A 3 39.62 -1.29 26.12
C THR A 3 39.23 -1.37 27.59
N ASN A 4 37.94 -1.54 27.88
CA ASN A 4 37.45 -1.64 29.25
C ASN A 4 37.75 -3.03 29.83
N LEU A 5 38.43 -3.09 30.99
CA LEU A 5 38.82 -4.32 31.68
C LEU A 5 37.62 -5.24 32.02
N TYR A 6 36.43 -4.66 32.20
CA TYR A 6 35.23 -5.40 32.57
C TYR A 6 34.49 -6.02 31.37
N PHE A 7 34.98 -5.81 30.14
CA PHE A 7 34.36 -6.37 28.94
C PHE A 7 35.30 -7.37 28.26
N THR A 8 34.77 -8.56 28.02
CA THR A 8 35.46 -9.69 27.39
C THR A 8 35.22 -9.76 25.89
N GLN A 9 34.37 -8.89 25.34
CA GLN A 9 34.08 -8.76 23.91
C GLN A 9 33.52 -10.06 23.29
N GLY A 10 32.63 -10.73 24.02
CA GLY A 10 32.00 -11.95 23.51
C GLY A 10 31.20 -12.77 24.52
N ALA A 11 31.15 -12.38 25.79
CA ALA A 11 30.27 -13.03 26.75
C ALA A 11 28.80 -12.76 26.41
N LYS A 12 27.95 -13.79 26.55
CA LYS A 12 26.51 -13.70 26.25
C LYS A 12 25.82 -12.58 27.05
N GLY A 13 26.14 -12.45 28.35
CA GLY A 13 25.57 -11.38 29.18
C GLY A 13 25.94 -9.97 28.71
N GLU A 14 27.11 -9.77 28.08
CA GLU A 14 27.49 -8.48 27.50
C GLU A 14 26.70 -8.21 26.21
N GLN A 15 26.50 -9.23 25.38
CA GLN A 15 25.65 -9.14 24.18
C GLN A 15 24.20 -8.83 24.55
N ASP A 16 23.68 -9.49 25.58
CA ASP A 16 22.31 -9.28 26.06
C ASP A 16 22.11 -7.87 26.62
N LEU A 17 23.06 -7.40 27.45
CA LEU A 17 23.03 -6.03 27.97
C LEU A 17 23.11 -4.99 26.84
N TYR A 18 23.97 -5.22 25.85
CA TYR A 18 24.07 -4.33 24.70
C TYR A 18 22.77 -4.32 23.89
N GLU A 19 22.18 -5.48 23.63
CA GLU A 19 20.89 -5.59 22.95
C GLU A 19 19.76 -4.91 23.73
N ASP A 20 19.73 -5.05 25.06
CA ASP A 20 18.73 -4.38 25.91
C ASP A 20 18.85 -2.85 25.87
N ILE A 21 20.08 -2.32 25.90
CA ILE A 21 20.32 -0.87 25.74
C ILE A 21 19.86 -0.39 24.36
N VAL A 22 20.14 -1.17 23.31
CA VAL A 22 19.69 -0.83 21.95
C VAL A 22 18.17 -0.83 21.86
N ILE A 23 17.50 -1.86 22.40
CA ILE A 23 16.03 -1.92 22.45
C ILE A 23 15.47 -0.71 23.21
N GLU A 24 16.06 -0.35 24.35
CA GLU A 24 15.60 0.82 25.11
C GLU A 24 15.79 2.11 24.30
N SER A 25 16.92 2.26 23.60
CA SER A 25 17.16 3.41 22.74
C SER A 25 16.14 3.50 21.58
N LEU A 26 15.78 2.37 20.96
CA LEU A 26 14.73 2.30 19.94
C LEU A 26 13.36 2.66 20.50
N LYS A 27 13.03 2.29 21.74
CA LYS A 27 11.77 2.68 22.37
C LYS A 27 11.73 4.17 22.75
N MET A 28 12.88 4.77 23.08
CA MET A 28 12.96 6.19 23.44
C MET A 28 12.91 7.12 22.22
N PHE A 29 13.59 6.76 21.13
CA PHE A 29 13.79 7.63 19.97
C PHE A 29 13.17 7.11 18.67
N GLY A 30 12.79 5.84 18.62
CA GLY A 30 12.11 5.26 17.48
C GLY A 30 10.66 5.72 17.37
N GLN A 31 10.03 5.25 16.30
CA GLN A 31 8.63 5.46 16.01
C GLN A 31 7.93 4.11 15.94
N ASP A 32 6.64 4.15 16.25
CA ASP A 32 5.76 3.00 16.09
C ASP A 32 5.39 2.81 14.62
N ILE A 33 5.81 1.70 14.03
CA ILE A 33 5.58 1.35 12.61
C ILE A 33 4.83 0.02 12.55
N TYR A 34 3.94 -0.14 11.59
CA TYR A 34 3.31 -1.43 11.33
C TYR A 34 4.14 -2.20 10.32
N TYR A 35 4.51 -3.42 10.69
CA TYR A 35 5.16 -4.40 9.82
C TYR A 35 4.10 -5.36 9.27
N LEU A 36 4.03 -5.48 7.96
CA LEU A 36 3.07 -6.32 7.24
C LEU A 36 3.87 -7.40 6.49
N PRO A 37 3.79 -8.67 6.93
CA PRO A 37 4.42 -9.77 6.22
C PRO A 37 3.65 -10.06 4.92
N ARG A 38 4.38 -10.35 3.85
CA ARG A 38 3.79 -10.78 2.57
C ARG A 38 3.38 -12.25 2.64
N ASP A 39 2.14 -12.55 2.30
CA ASP A 39 1.70 -13.92 2.03
C ASP A 39 2.00 -14.26 0.56
N ILE A 40 2.81 -15.30 0.35
CA ILE A 40 3.10 -15.79 -1.01
C ILE A 40 1.94 -16.68 -1.46
N VAL A 41 1.12 -16.16 -2.37
CA VAL A 41 0.16 -16.98 -3.10
C VAL A 41 0.91 -17.71 -4.22
N ASN A 42 0.71 -19.02 -4.36
CA ASN A 42 1.44 -19.81 -5.35
C ASN A 42 1.22 -19.28 -6.76
N GLU A 43 2.31 -18.96 -7.47
CA GLU A 43 2.30 -18.61 -8.90
C GLU A 43 1.63 -19.73 -9.71
N ASP A 44 0.64 -19.36 -10.55
CA ASP A 44 0.10 -20.29 -11.54
C ASP A 44 1.12 -20.51 -12.67
N ARG A 45 1.89 -21.59 -12.53
CA ARG A 45 2.93 -21.99 -13.49
C ARG A 45 2.39 -22.38 -14.86
N ILE A 46 1.07 -22.49 -15.05
CA ILE A 46 0.47 -22.90 -16.32
C ILE A 46 0.27 -21.71 -17.26
N LEU A 47 -0.14 -20.55 -16.71
CA LEU A 47 -0.39 -19.33 -17.49
C LEU A 47 0.74 -18.30 -17.37
N GLY A 48 1.61 -18.43 -16.37
CA GLY A 48 2.74 -17.51 -16.16
C GLY A 48 2.30 -16.10 -15.77
N GLU A 49 1.08 -15.97 -15.25
CA GLU A 49 0.58 -14.74 -14.64
C GLU A 49 1.17 -14.60 -13.24
N ASP A 50 1.61 -13.38 -12.91
CA ASP A 50 2.06 -13.05 -11.56
C ASP A 50 0.81 -12.84 -10.70
N VAL A 51 0.72 -13.56 -9.58
CA VAL A 51 -0.42 -13.44 -8.68
C VAL A 51 -0.13 -12.24 -7.77
N PRO A 52 -1.04 -11.26 -7.65
CA PRO A 52 -0.84 -10.13 -6.76
C PRO A 52 -0.61 -10.61 -5.32
N SER A 53 0.21 -9.86 -4.61
CA SER A 53 0.57 -10.17 -3.23
C SER A 53 -0.61 -9.96 -2.30
N ARG A 54 -0.65 -10.69 -1.19
CA ARG A 54 -1.64 -10.49 -0.13
C ARG A 54 -0.98 -10.13 1.20
N PHE A 55 -1.61 -9.23 1.94
CA PHE A 55 -1.19 -8.75 3.25
C PHE A 55 -2.36 -8.85 4.24
N ASN A 56 -2.41 -9.95 5.00
CA ASN A 56 -3.53 -10.27 5.90
C ASN A 56 -3.33 -9.79 7.35
N SER A 57 -2.14 -9.27 7.69
CA SER A 57 -1.76 -9.01 9.07
C SER A 57 -0.85 -7.80 9.18
N ALA A 58 -0.96 -7.10 10.31
CA ALA A 58 -0.14 -5.95 10.64
C ALA A 58 0.34 -6.01 12.09
N TYR A 59 1.65 -5.96 12.29
CA TYR A 59 2.30 -6.03 13.60
C TYR A 59 2.95 -4.71 13.95
N LYS A 60 2.51 -4.09 15.04
CA LYS A 60 3.09 -2.83 15.52
C LYS A 60 4.44 -3.08 16.20
N VAL A 61 5.51 -2.47 15.69
CA VAL A 61 6.87 -2.57 16.23
C VAL A 61 7.57 -1.22 16.21
N GLU A 62 8.41 -0.98 17.22
CA GLU A 62 9.27 0.20 17.27
C GLU A 62 10.44 0.08 16.29
N MET A 63 10.61 1.10 15.45
CA MET A 63 11.70 1.20 14.48
C MET A 63 12.28 2.60 14.51
N TYR A 64 13.59 2.69 14.32
CA TYR A 64 14.27 3.98 14.12
C TYR A 64 14.44 4.25 12.63
N ILE A 65 14.16 5.47 12.20
CA ILE A 65 14.35 5.90 10.81
C ILE A 65 15.75 6.52 10.71
N GLU A 66 16.63 5.87 9.97
CA GLU A 66 17.94 6.41 9.62
C GLU A 66 17.75 7.32 8.40
N ASN A 67 17.78 8.64 8.63
CA ASN A 67 17.74 9.60 7.53
C ASN A 67 19.13 9.69 6.89
N VAL A 68 19.20 9.58 5.56
CA VAL A 68 20.44 9.68 4.76
C VAL A 68 20.85 11.15 4.55
N GLU A 69 20.62 12.02 5.54
CA GLU A 69 20.97 13.45 5.50
C GLU A 69 22.47 13.70 5.83
N GLY A 70 23.34 12.77 5.42
CA GLY A 70 24.71 12.68 5.89
C GLY A 70 25.74 12.51 4.76
N PHE A 71 25.67 13.36 3.73
CA PHE A 71 26.82 13.70 2.88
C PHE A 71 27.61 12.50 2.30
N ASP A 72 27.08 11.86 1.27
CA ASP A 72 27.93 11.42 0.16
C ASP A 72 27.25 11.80 -1.17
N GLY A 73 28.05 12.40 -2.05
CA GLY A 73 27.58 13.11 -3.23
C GLY A 73 27.18 12.17 -4.36
N GLU A 74 25.98 11.58 -4.25
CA GLU A 74 25.28 10.95 -5.37
C GLU A 74 23.78 11.24 -5.25
N GLY A 75 23.46 12.54 -5.22
CA GLY A 75 22.14 13.01 -5.60
C GLY A 75 21.99 12.76 -7.10
N ASP A 76 20.93 12.08 -7.46
CA ASP A 76 20.56 11.64 -8.81
C ASP A 76 21.24 10.34 -9.26
N LEU A 77 20.65 9.19 -8.85
CA LEU A 77 20.94 7.91 -9.48
C LEU A 77 20.38 7.96 -10.90
N PHE A 78 21.18 8.46 -11.85
CA PHE A 78 20.88 8.38 -13.27
C PHE A 78 20.82 6.91 -13.68
N THR A 79 19.62 6.34 -13.64
CA THR A 79 19.37 5.09 -14.35
C THR A 79 19.42 5.39 -15.85
N LYS A 80 19.79 4.41 -16.67
CA LYS A 80 19.98 4.56 -18.13
C LYS A 80 18.72 5.01 -18.90
N PHE A 81 17.60 5.22 -18.21
CA PHE A 81 16.28 5.55 -18.76
C PHE A 81 15.65 6.83 -18.20
N GLY A 82 16.26 7.52 -17.24
CA GLY A 82 15.74 8.80 -16.72
C GLY A 82 16.07 9.06 -15.25
N VAL A 83 15.68 10.25 -14.79
CA VAL A 83 15.66 10.63 -13.37
C VAL A 83 14.33 10.14 -12.79
N GLU A 84 14.37 9.10 -11.96
CA GLU A 84 13.23 8.65 -11.18
C GLU A 84 13.54 8.95 -9.70
N ILE A 85 12.78 9.88 -9.11
CA ILE A 85 12.94 10.24 -7.70
C ILE A 85 11.99 9.34 -6.92
N ARG A 86 12.50 8.21 -6.41
CA ARG A 86 11.80 7.36 -5.45
C ARG A 86 12.13 7.80 -4.03
N ASP A 87 11.11 7.91 -3.19
CA ASP A 87 11.31 8.11 -1.76
C ASP A 87 11.93 6.83 -1.17
N GLN A 88 13.18 6.90 -0.72
CA GLN A 88 13.86 5.80 -0.05
C GLN A 88 14.04 6.11 1.43
N ALA A 89 13.90 5.10 2.29
CA ALA A 89 14.12 5.22 3.72
C ALA A 89 14.79 3.96 4.28
N THR A 90 15.68 4.15 5.27
CA THR A 90 16.29 3.03 5.98
C THR A 90 15.69 2.93 7.37
N PHE A 91 15.08 1.78 7.68
CA PHE A 91 14.51 1.51 9.00
C PHE A 91 15.38 0.53 9.77
N VAL A 92 15.55 0.79 11.07
CA VAL A 92 16.35 -0.05 11.96
C VAL A 92 15.46 -0.66 13.02
N ILE A 93 15.46 -1.99 13.10
CA ILE A 93 14.67 -2.79 14.05
C ILE A 93 15.57 -3.73 14.86
N SER A 94 15.23 -3.99 16.13
CA SER A 94 15.92 -5.01 16.93
C SER A 94 15.52 -6.43 16.52
N LYS A 95 16.51 -7.33 16.40
CA LYS A 95 16.31 -8.75 16.09
C LYS A 95 15.43 -9.43 17.14
N ARG A 96 15.72 -9.23 18.43
CA ARG A 96 14.93 -9.82 19.52
C ARG A 96 13.51 -9.28 19.56
N ARG A 97 13.30 -7.99 19.27
CA ARG A 97 11.95 -7.40 19.23
C ARG A 97 11.13 -7.97 18.09
N TRP A 98 11.66 -8.00 16.88
CA TRP A 98 11.01 -8.62 15.72
C TRP A 98 10.62 -10.09 16.01
N ASN A 99 11.53 -10.87 16.60
CA ASN A 99 11.25 -12.26 16.98
C ASN A 99 10.16 -12.41 18.06
N HIS A 100 10.05 -11.45 18.98
CA HIS A 100 9.06 -11.51 20.07
C HIS A 100 7.67 -11.01 19.65
N THR A 101 7.60 -10.09 18.70
CA THR A 101 6.34 -9.48 18.25
C THR A 101 5.75 -10.21 17.06
N ILE A 102 6.55 -10.48 16.03
CA ILE A 102 6.05 -11.00 14.75
C ILE A 102 6.10 -12.53 14.75
N LYS A 103 7.30 -13.10 14.88
CA LYS A 103 7.52 -14.56 14.85
C LYS A 103 6.78 -15.33 15.95
N ARG A 104 6.41 -14.69 17.06
CA ARG A 104 5.67 -15.34 18.14
C ARG A 104 4.18 -15.37 17.89
N LEU A 105 3.64 -14.31 17.28
CA LEU A 105 2.20 -14.18 17.05
C LEU A 105 1.79 -14.92 15.78
N ASP A 106 2.71 -15.06 14.84
CA ASP A 106 2.51 -15.80 13.61
C ASP A 106 3.32 -17.10 13.59
N ASN A 107 2.62 -18.23 13.61
CA ASN A 107 3.27 -19.56 13.50
C ASN A 107 3.53 -19.97 12.04
N GLU A 108 2.94 -19.27 11.08
CA GLU A 108 3.11 -19.52 9.64
C GLU A 108 4.43 -18.94 9.14
N ILE A 109 4.86 -17.83 9.74
CA ILE A 109 6.15 -17.19 9.47
C ILE A 109 7.31 -18.04 10.05
N GLN A 110 7.87 -18.90 9.21
CA GLN A 110 9.11 -19.64 9.50
C GLN A 110 10.39 -18.80 9.36
N ALA A 111 10.23 -17.52 9.03
CA ALA A 111 11.33 -16.59 8.79
C ALA A 111 12.22 -16.38 10.03
N VAL A 112 13.52 -16.13 9.78
CA VAL A 112 14.52 -15.82 10.82
C VAL A 112 14.83 -14.31 10.86
N ARG A 113 14.37 -13.58 9.85
CA ARG A 113 14.53 -12.14 9.64
C ARG A 113 13.35 -11.63 8.80
N PRO A 114 13.11 -10.30 8.74
CA PRO A 114 12.25 -9.71 7.72
C PRO A 114 12.62 -10.18 6.32
N HIS A 115 11.64 -10.34 5.45
CA HIS A 115 11.84 -10.72 4.05
C HIS A 115 11.82 -9.50 3.14
N GLU A 116 12.52 -9.64 2.01
CA GLU A 116 12.37 -8.72 0.89
C GLU A 116 10.93 -8.83 0.34
N GLY A 117 10.30 -7.70 0.06
CA GLY A 117 8.89 -7.61 -0.37
C GLY A 117 7.85 -7.51 0.76
N ASP A 118 8.26 -7.57 2.03
CA ASP A 118 7.38 -7.21 3.15
C ASP A 118 7.17 -5.68 3.18
N LEU A 119 6.07 -5.24 3.79
CA LEU A 119 5.70 -3.82 3.82
C LEU A 119 5.81 -3.20 5.22
N LEU A 120 6.12 -1.90 5.24
CA LEU A 120 6.19 -1.06 6.43
C LEU A 120 5.22 0.11 6.28
N TYR A 121 4.16 0.13 7.08
CA TYR A 121 3.24 1.27 7.13
C TYR A 121 3.63 2.26 8.23
N VAL A 122 3.85 3.51 7.83
CA VAL A 122 4.26 4.61 8.69
C VAL A 122 3.05 5.48 9.05
N PRO A 123 2.51 5.42 10.29
CA PRO A 123 1.23 6.04 10.63
C PRO A 123 1.20 7.57 10.52
N PHE A 124 2.32 8.24 10.82
CA PHE A 124 2.37 9.71 10.84
C PHE A 124 2.43 10.32 9.43
N SER A 125 2.96 9.60 8.44
CA SER A 125 3.04 10.06 7.04
C SER A 125 2.01 9.39 6.13
N LYS A 126 1.30 8.36 6.63
CA LYS A 126 0.37 7.52 5.87
C LYS A 126 0.98 6.95 4.58
N LYS A 127 2.29 6.66 4.61
CA LYS A 127 3.04 6.04 3.52
C LYS A 127 3.35 4.58 3.85
N ILE A 128 3.34 3.74 2.82
CA ILE A 128 3.81 2.36 2.88
C ILE A 128 5.17 2.29 2.18
N PHE A 129 6.12 1.59 2.79
CA PHE A 129 7.41 1.31 2.19
C PHE A 129 7.60 -0.20 2.01
N GLU A 130 8.12 -0.61 0.87
CA GLU A 130 8.49 -2.00 0.59
C GLU A 130 9.95 -2.24 0.97
N ILE A 131 10.21 -3.37 1.63
CA ILE A 131 11.57 -3.79 1.99
C ILE A 131 12.26 -4.34 0.75
N MET A 132 13.21 -3.59 0.20
CA MET A 132 14.03 -4.03 -0.92
C MET A 132 15.19 -4.92 -0.48
N PHE A 133 15.79 -4.61 0.68
CA PHE A 133 16.93 -5.35 1.17
C PHE A 133 17.08 -5.30 2.68
N VAL A 134 17.40 -6.46 3.26
CA VAL A 134 17.61 -6.62 4.71
C VAL A 134 19.08 -6.85 5.01
N GLU A 135 19.72 -5.83 5.55
CA GLU A 135 21.08 -5.88 6.07
C GLU A 135 21.11 -6.51 7.46
N HIS A 136 21.87 -7.60 7.58
CA HIS A 136 22.04 -8.34 8.83
C HIS A 136 23.50 -8.59 9.23
N GLU A 137 24.47 -8.11 8.42
CA GLU A 137 25.90 -8.43 8.55
C GLU A 137 26.84 -7.22 8.72
N GLN A 138 26.39 -5.99 8.47
CA GLN A 138 27.22 -4.79 8.62
C GLN A 138 26.74 -3.89 9.78
N PRO A 139 27.67 -3.26 10.54
CA PRO A 139 29.13 -3.44 10.55
C PRO A 139 29.59 -4.67 11.38
N PHE A 140 30.74 -5.23 11.04
CA PHE A 140 31.34 -6.38 11.74
C PHE A 140 31.85 -5.95 13.13
N TYR A 141 30.99 -6.02 14.14
CA TYR A 141 31.40 -5.75 15.53
C TYR A 141 32.29 -6.88 16.09
N GLN A 142 33.23 -6.51 16.96
CA GLN A 142 34.05 -7.47 17.73
C GLN A 142 33.20 -8.49 18.52
N LEU A 143 31.94 -8.16 18.82
CA LEU A 143 30.97 -8.97 19.57
C LEU A 143 30.31 -10.11 18.77
N LYS A 144 30.70 -10.38 17.52
CA LYS A 144 30.26 -11.50 16.66
C LYS A 144 28.77 -11.57 16.28
N ASN A 145 27.90 -10.73 16.83
CA ASN A 145 26.49 -10.67 16.43
C ASN A 145 25.93 -9.25 16.55
N LEU A 146 25.25 -8.80 15.50
CA LEU A 146 24.50 -7.55 15.47
C LEU A 146 23.12 -7.76 16.11
N PRO A 147 22.67 -6.89 17.04
CA PRO A 147 21.34 -6.99 17.65
C PRO A 147 20.22 -6.37 16.80
N THR A 148 20.54 -5.78 15.65
CA THR A 148 19.58 -5.07 14.79
C THR A 148 19.57 -5.60 13.35
N PHE A 149 18.45 -5.41 12.66
CA PHE A 149 18.33 -5.46 11.20
C PHE A 149 18.22 -4.03 10.67
N LYS A 150 18.89 -3.76 9.55
CA LYS A 150 18.70 -2.53 8.78
C LYS A 150 17.90 -2.87 7.51
N LEU A 151 16.78 -2.21 7.31
CA LEU A 151 15.83 -2.46 6.25
C LEU A 151 15.91 -1.29 5.27
N ARG A 152 16.50 -1.52 4.10
CA ARG A 152 16.48 -0.54 3.00
C ARG A 152 15.17 -0.67 2.27
N CYS A 153 14.38 0.39 2.31
CA CYS A 153 13.01 0.37 1.81
C CYS A 153 12.78 1.50 0.82
N GLU A 154 11.86 1.26 -0.11
CA GLU A 154 11.40 2.23 -1.11
C GLU A 154 9.90 2.45 -0.94
N LEU A 155 9.37 3.58 -1.42
CA LEU A 155 7.94 3.82 -1.41
C LEU A 155 7.24 2.70 -2.19
N PHE A 156 6.23 2.10 -1.57
CA PHE A 156 5.46 1.03 -2.18
C PHE A 156 4.51 1.59 -3.24
N ASP A 157 4.53 0.96 -4.41
CA ASP A 157 3.62 1.24 -5.51
C ASP A 157 2.53 0.17 -5.53
N TYR A 158 1.27 0.57 -5.36
CA TYR A 158 0.12 -0.33 -5.39
C TYR A 158 -0.13 -0.84 -6.82
N ASN A 159 -0.26 -2.15 -6.96
CA ASN A 159 -0.52 -2.89 -8.20
C ASN A 159 -1.50 -4.05 -7.94
N ASP A 160 -2.70 -3.70 -7.46
CA ASP A 160 -3.81 -4.64 -7.20
C ASP A 160 -3.52 -5.70 -6.12
N GLU A 161 -2.64 -5.41 -5.15
CA GLU A 161 -2.46 -6.25 -3.97
C GLU A 161 -3.67 -6.20 -3.03
N ASP A 162 -3.88 -7.30 -2.29
CA ASP A 162 -4.98 -7.48 -1.34
C ASP A 162 -4.51 -7.17 0.10
N PHE A 163 -5.14 -6.19 0.75
CA PHE A 163 -4.86 -5.70 2.10
C PHE A 163 -6.03 -5.94 3.06
N ASP A 164 -5.93 -7.02 3.84
CA ASP A 164 -6.92 -7.43 4.85
C ASP A 164 -6.32 -7.31 6.27
N THR A 165 -5.69 -6.18 6.60
CA THR A 165 -4.88 -6.09 7.84
C THR A 165 -5.67 -5.76 9.10
N SER A 166 -6.96 -5.45 8.98
CA SER A 166 -7.85 -4.91 10.03
C SER A 166 -7.50 -3.51 10.54
N VAL A 167 -6.52 -2.86 9.91
CA VAL A 167 -6.11 -1.49 10.19
C VAL A 167 -6.68 -0.60 9.11
N VAL A 168 -7.71 0.18 9.46
CA VAL A 168 -8.50 1.00 8.51
C VAL A 168 -7.63 1.87 7.60
N ASP A 169 -6.58 2.51 8.12
CA ASP A 169 -5.73 3.39 7.29
C ASP A 169 -4.85 2.62 6.28
N ILE A 170 -4.56 1.34 6.53
CA ILE A 170 -3.80 0.46 5.64
C ILE A 170 -4.74 -0.11 4.57
N ASP A 171 -5.87 -0.68 4.99
CA ASP A 171 -6.86 -1.29 4.10
C ASP A 171 -7.49 -0.22 3.17
N GLN A 172 -7.47 1.06 3.56
CA GLN A 172 -7.83 2.17 2.68
C GLN A 172 -6.94 2.32 1.43
N VAL A 173 -5.76 1.69 1.38
CA VAL A 173 -4.89 1.76 0.19
C VAL A 173 -5.51 1.07 -1.01
N GLU A 174 -6.28 -0.01 -0.84
CA GLU A 174 -7.04 -0.63 -1.94
C GLU A 174 -8.12 0.31 -2.48
N LYS A 175 -8.66 1.17 -1.61
CA LYS A 175 -9.63 2.19 -2.00
C LYS A 175 -8.98 3.34 -2.77
N LYS A 176 -7.64 3.43 -2.81
CA LYS A 176 -6.90 4.44 -3.58
C LYS A 176 -6.78 3.96 -5.02
N GLY A 177 -7.88 4.06 -5.74
CA GLY A 177 -7.97 3.79 -7.16
C GLY A 177 -8.95 4.73 -7.84
N TYR A 178 -9.11 4.55 -9.14
CA TYR A 178 -10.26 5.10 -9.84
C TYR A 178 -11.51 4.38 -9.33
N THR A 179 -12.42 5.13 -8.71
CA THR A 179 -13.71 4.61 -8.26
C THR A 179 -14.83 5.29 -9.04
N ALA A 180 -15.77 4.49 -9.55
CA ALA A 180 -17.02 4.96 -10.09
C ALA A 180 -18.05 5.06 -8.95
N ASN A 181 -18.48 6.27 -8.63
CA ASN A 181 -19.51 6.56 -7.64
C ASN A 181 -20.88 6.54 -8.32
N LEU A 182 -21.63 5.47 -8.09
CA LEU A 182 -22.97 5.27 -8.61
C LEU A 182 -23.98 5.79 -7.58
N THR A 183 -24.70 6.85 -7.92
CA THR A 183 -25.84 7.32 -7.12
C THR A 183 -27.05 6.48 -7.50
N LEU A 184 -27.64 5.78 -6.54
CA LEU A 184 -28.77 4.89 -6.75
C LEU A 184 -30.10 5.66 -6.63
N ALA A 185 -31.06 5.32 -7.50
CA ALA A 185 -32.38 5.95 -7.55
C ALA A 185 -33.30 5.48 -6.41
N ASP A 186 -33.09 4.25 -5.93
CA ASP A 186 -33.93 3.60 -4.93
C ASP A 186 -33.10 3.22 -3.71
N SER A 187 -33.66 3.44 -2.51
CA SER A 187 -33.15 2.89 -1.25
C SER A 187 -33.95 1.65 -0.88
N ALA A 188 -33.31 0.65 -0.25
CA ALA A 188 -34.04 -0.44 0.39
C ALA A 188 -33.33 -0.86 1.68
N ASP A 189 -34.07 -1.51 2.58
CA ASP A 189 -33.61 -1.90 3.92
C ASP A 189 -32.37 -2.83 3.91
N THR A 190 -32.10 -3.51 2.80
CA THR A 190 -30.92 -4.35 2.60
C THR A 190 -29.90 -3.61 1.74
N GLY A 191 -28.78 -3.23 2.34
CA GLY A 191 -27.66 -2.56 1.69
C GLY A 191 -26.74 -3.52 0.95
N PHE A 192 -25.84 -2.95 0.15
CA PHE A 192 -24.77 -3.71 -0.50
C PHE A 192 -23.67 -4.09 0.49
N ILE A 193 -22.93 -5.14 0.15
CA ILE A 193 -21.81 -5.65 0.93
C ILE A 193 -20.53 -5.24 0.21
N VAL A 194 -19.60 -4.65 0.96
CA VAL A 194 -18.26 -4.31 0.47
C VAL A 194 -17.49 -5.59 0.16
N GLY A 195 -16.78 -5.63 -0.97
CA GLY A 195 -16.06 -6.78 -1.52
C GLY A 195 -16.88 -7.63 -2.49
N ASN A 196 -18.20 -7.44 -2.58
CA ASN A 196 -19.01 -8.18 -3.55
C ASN A 196 -18.89 -7.60 -4.97
N THR A 197 -19.06 -8.46 -5.97
CA THR A 197 -19.12 -8.03 -7.38
C THR A 197 -20.46 -7.37 -7.68
N LEU A 198 -20.41 -6.19 -8.28
CA LEU A 198 -21.53 -5.49 -8.90
C LEU A 198 -21.50 -5.71 -10.41
N THR A 199 -22.64 -5.99 -11.02
CA THR A 199 -22.76 -6.19 -12.47
C THR A 199 -23.85 -5.30 -13.08
N GLN A 200 -23.63 -4.83 -14.30
CA GLN A 200 -24.62 -4.13 -15.14
C GLN A 200 -24.59 -4.70 -16.55
N THR A 201 -25.75 -5.05 -17.11
CA THR A 201 -25.88 -5.40 -18.52
C THR A 201 -26.18 -4.15 -19.34
N LEU A 202 -25.30 -3.81 -20.29
CA LEU A 202 -25.49 -2.70 -21.22
C LEU A 202 -26.54 -3.03 -22.29
N SER A 203 -27.04 -2.01 -22.99
CA SER A 203 -27.96 -2.17 -24.12
C SER A 203 -27.37 -2.98 -25.29
N THR A 204 -26.04 -3.05 -25.37
CA THR A 204 -25.29 -3.86 -26.34
C THR A 204 -25.27 -5.35 -26.00
N GLY A 205 -25.71 -5.73 -24.79
CA GLY A 205 -25.63 -7.10 -24.27
C GLY A 205 -24.34 -7.42 -23.51
N VAL A 206 -23.36 -6.50 -23.53
CA VAL A 206 -22.10 -6.60 -22.76
C VAL A 206 -22.39 -6.50 -21.27
N ILE A 207 -21.71 -7.33 -20.46
CA ILE A 207 -21.81 -7.32 -19.00
C ILE A 207 -20.59 -6.59 -18.45
N ILE A 208 -20.84 -5.45 -17.82
CA ILE A 208 -19.85 -4.74 -17.01
C ILE A 208 -19.92 -5.32 -15.60
N SER A 209 -18.75 -5.54 -15.02
CA SER A 209 -18.55 -5.93 -13.62
C SER A 209 -17.60 -4.96 -12.92
N GLY A 210 -17.77 -4.78 -11.62
CA GLY A 210 -16.81 -4.08 -10.77
C GLY A 210 -16.99 -4.49 -9.32
N GLU A 211 -16.01 -4.18 -8.48
CA GLU A 211 -16.01 -4.56 -7.06
C GLU A 211 -16.55 -3.41 -6.19
N ILE A 212 -17.41 -3.74 -5.23
CA ILE A 212 -18.00 -2.76 -4.32
C ILE A 212 -16.97 -2.40 -3.24
N VAL A 213 -16.50 -1.15 -3.25
CA VAL A 213 -15.49 -0.66 -2.30
C VAL A 213 -16.09 0.11 -1.13
N ASP A 214 -17.24 0.75 -1.35
CA ASP A 214 -17.98 1.44 -0.29
C ASP A 214 -19.46 1.56 -0.62
N TYR A 215 -20.32 1.60 0.40
CA TYR A 215 -21.74 1.86 0.25
C TYR A 215 -22.23 2.76 1.39
N ASN A 216 -22.70 3.95 1.03
CA ASN A 216 -23.29 4.90 1.96
C ASN A 216 -24.82 4.93 1.81
N ASP A 217 -25.50 4.29 2.75
CA ASP A 217 -26.96 4.18 2.77
C ASP A 217 -27.67 5.53 3.01
N SER A 218 -27.00 6.50 3.65
CA SER A 218 -27.59 7.83 3.88
C SER A 218 -27.60 8.71 2.62
N SER A 219 -26.63 8.53 1.73
CA SER A 219 -26.54 9.27 0.46
C SER A 219 -26.93 8.43 -0.76
N ASN A 220 -27.22 7.13 -0.59
CA ASN A 220 -27.44 6.16 -1.67
C ASN A 220 -26.31 6.16 -2.71
N VAL A 221 -25.08 6.35 -2.26
CA VAL A 221 -23.88 6.33 -3.12
C VAL A 221 -23.17 5.00 -2.93
N LEU A 222 -22.97 4.29 -4.03
CA LEU A 222 -22.23 3.04 -4.13
C LEU A 222 -20.93 3.31 -4.89
N SER A 223 -19.79 3.06 -4.26
CA SER A 223 -18.46 3.24 -4.85
C SER A 223 -17.95 1.90 -5.38
N VAL A 224 -17.57 1.88 -6.65
CA VAL A 224 -17.15 0.66 -7.36
C VAL A 224 -15.76 0.85 -7.94
N ALA A 225 -14.85 -0.09 -7.71
CA ALA A 225 -13.52 -0.15 -8.32
C ALA A 225 -13.38 -1.36 -9.25
N ASN A 226 -12.21 -1.53 -9.85
CA ASN A 226 -11.86 -2.70 -10.68
C ASN A 226 -12.89 -2.98 -11.78
N VAL A 227 -13.33 -1.91 -12.46
CA VAL A 227 -14.40 -1.99 -13.47
C VAL A 227 -13.85 -2.63 -14.74
N GLY A 228 -14.45 -3.75 -15.14
CA GLY A 228 -14.13 -4.50 -16.35
C GLY A 228 -15.38 -4.97 -17.08
N ALA A 229 -15.23 -5.43 -18.33
CA ALA A 229 -16.33 -5.96 -19.15
C ALA A 229 -16.00 -7.34 -19.71
N ASP A 230 -17.03 -8.14 -19.96
CA ASP A 230 -16.91 -9.52 -20.46
C ASP A 230 -16.41 -9.62 -21.91
N ASP A 231 -16.38 -8.51 -22.65
CA ASP A 231 -15.86 -8.43 -24.01
C ASP A 231 -14.38 -8.00 -24.09
N GLY A 232 -13.74 -7.74 -22.93
CA GLY A 232 -12.35 -7.31 -22.82
C GLY A 232 -12.09 -5.88 -23.32
N ASN A 233 -13.13 -5.13 -23.70
CA ASN A 233 -13.01 -3.73 -24.07
C ASN A 233 -13.28 -2.82 -22.87
N PHE A 234 -12.80 -1.58 -22.94
CA PHE A 234 -13.13 -0.57 -21.94
C PHE A 234 -14.59 -0.13 -22.07
N HIS A 235 -15.36 -0.31 -21.00
CA HIS A 235 -16.74 0.16 -20.87
C HIS A 235 -16.95 0.81 -19.50
N LEU A 236 -17.89 1.76 -19.44
CA LEU A 236 -18.29 2.45 -18.21
C LEU A 236 -19.73 2.12 -17.86
N PHE A 237 -20.05 2.15 -16.57
CA PHE A 237 -21.43 2.10 -16.10
C PHE A 237 -22.27 3.19 -16.78
N THR A 238 -23.55 2.91 -16.97
CA THR A 238 -24.50 3.83 -17.59
C THR A 238 -25.64 4.18 -16.65
N ALA A 239 -26.00 5.46 -16.61
CA ALA A 239 -27.15 5.93 -15.84
C ALA A 239 -28.46 5.33 -16.41
N ALA A 240 -29.48 5.24 -15.56
CA ALA A 240 -30.74 4.52 -15.79
C ALA A 240 -30.61 3.00 -16.01
N GLY A 241 -29.39 2.45 -16.05
CA GLY A 241 -29.17 1.01 -16.08
C GLY A 241 -29.37 0.37 -14.71
N ILE A 242 -29.64 -0.94 -14.74
CA ILE A 242 -29.89 -1.75 -13.55
C ILE A 242 -28.59 -2.45 -13.14
N VAL A 243 -28.19 -2.26 -11.89
CA VAL A 243 -27.06 -2.97 -11.27
C VAL A 243 -27.54 -4.12 -10.40
N LYS A 244 -26.73 -5.18 -10.35
CA LYS A 244 -27.00 -6.40 -9.59
C LYS A 244 -25.79 -6.81 -8.76
N SER A 245 -26.01 -7.24 -7.52
CA SER A 245 -24.99 -7.84 -6.65
C SER A 245 -25.66 -8.84 -5.70
N GLU A 246 -24.92 -9.77 -5.11
CA GLU A 246 -25.46 -10.72 -4.13
C GLU A 246 -25.47 -10.12 -2.71
N ASP A 247 -26.45 -10.50 -1.89
CA ASP A 247 -26.49 -10.20 -0.45
C ASP A 247 -25.88 -11.34 0.39
N SER A 248 -25.89 -11.18 1.73
CA SER A 248 -25.34 -12.18 2.66
C SER A 248 -26.11 -13.51 2.67
N ALA A 249 -27.26 -13.57 2.01
CA ALA A 249 -28.12 -14.73 1.86
C ALA A 249 -28.13 -15.26 0.41
N GLU A 250 -27.15 -14.85 -0.41
CA GLU A 250 -27.00 -15.23 -1.83
C GLU A 250 -28.21 -14.81 -2.70
N GLN A 251 -28.98 -13.82 -2.26
CA GLN A 251 -30.06 -13.23 -3.05
C GLN A 251 -29.54 -12.07 -3.89
N THR A 252 -29.99 -11.98 -5.14
CA THR A 252 -29.60 -10.90 -6.04
C THR A 252 -30.31 -9.59 -5.68
N LEU A 253 -29.56 -8.65 -5.09
CA LEU A 253 -29.95 -7.25 -4.96
C LEU A 253 -29.96 -6.60 -6.32
N THR A 254 -30.98 -5.77 -6.57
CA THR A 254 -31.14 -5.03 -7.83
C THR A 254 -31.44 -3.57 -7.53
N ARG A 255 -30.72 -2.64 -8.16
CA ARG A 255 -30.92 -1.19 -8.03
C ARG A 255 -30.75 -0.48 -9.36
N THR A 256 -31.39 0.68 -9.51
CA THR A 256 -31.24 1.53 -10.69
C THR A 256 -30.26 2.66 -10.41
N ILE A 257 -29.34 2.92 -11.35
CA ILE A 257 -28.41 4.05 -11.27
C ILE A 257 -29.15 5.33 -11.68
N SER A 258 -29.18 6.34 -10.80
CA SER A 258 -29.70 7.67 -11.11
C SER A 258 -28.64 8.60 -11.69
N ALA A 259 -27.42 8.54 -11.18
CA ALA A 259 -26.30 9.37 -11.63
C ALA A 259 -24.98 8.62 -11.44
N ILE A 260 -23.97 9.01 -12.21
CA ILE A 260 -22.63 8.46 -12.14
C ILE A 260 -21.69 9.64 -11.97
N ASN A 261 -20.90 9.58 -10.91
CA ASN A 261 -19.79 10.48 -10.70
C ASN A 261 -18.52 9.63 -10.72
N GLU A 262 -17.45 10.18 -11.25
CA GLU A 262 -16.15 9.54 -11.22
C GLU A 262 -15.34 10.22 -10.13
N THR A 263 -14.67 9.45 -9.30
CA THR A 263 -13.80 10.02 -8.27
C THR A 263 -12.52 9.21 -8.23
N ILE A 264 -11.42 9.90 -8.50
CA ILE A 264 -10.11 9.40 -8.17
C ILE A 264 -9.93 9.67 -6.69
N ALA A 265 -10.02 8.63 -5.85
CA ALA A 265 -9.81 8.75 -4.42
C ALA A 265 -8.31 8.90 -4.10
N GLN A 266 -7.70 10.00 -4.52
CA GLN A 266 -6.32 10.32 -4.15
C GLN A 266 -6.30 11.20 -2.90
N VAL A 267 -6.12 10.57 -1.73
CA VAL A 267 -6.07 11.24 -0.42
C VAL A 267 -4.93 12.27 -0.28
N ASN A 268 -3.95 12.27 -1.20
CA ASN A 268 -2.78 13.14 -1.19
C ASN A 268 -2.61 14.00 -2.44
N ALA A 269 -3.57 14.01 -3.37
CA ALA A 269 -3.44 14.84 -4.55
C ALA A 269 -3.79 16.30 -4.21
N GLN A 270 -2.85 17.20 -4.51
CA GLN A 270 -3.04 18.66 -4.35
C GLN A 270 -3.60 19.28 -5.64
N ASN A 271 -4.48 18.56 -6.33
CA ASN A 271 -5.04 18.95 -7.62
C ASN A 271 -6.30 19.81 -7.54
N ASP A 272 -6.88 20.01 -6.35
CA ASP A 272 -7.98 20.99 -6.12
C ASP A 272 -7.65 22.40 -6.65
N PHE A 273 -6.35 22.77 -6.63
CA PHE A 273 -5.88 24.05 -7.16
C PHE A 273 -5.95 24.13 -8.70
N PHE A 274 -5.76 23.00 -9.40
CA PHE A 274 -5.73 22.97 -10.86
C PHE A 274 -7.13 22.86 -11.51
N GLU A 275 -8.14 22.39 -10.78
CA GLU A 275 -9.51 22.31 -11.32
C GLU A 275 -10.24 23.66 -11.38
N THR A 276 -9.81 24.66 -10.60
CA THR A 276 -10.50 25.96 -10.48
C THR A 276 -9.85 27.10 -11.26
N LEU A 277 -8.63 26.90 -11.77
CA LEU A 277 -7.83 27.90 -12.47
C LEU A 277 -7.77 27.59 -13.97
N THR A 278 -8.70 28.17 -14.74
CA THR A 278 -8.69 28.12 -16.22
C THR A 278 -7.74 29.12 -16.87
N ASP A 279 -6.89 29.80 -16.09
CA ASP A 279 -6.16 31.02 -16.50
C ASP A 279 -4.70 30.80 -16.92
N PHE A 280 -4.16 29.57 -16.83
CA PHE A 280 -2.77 29.29 -17.25
C PHE A 280 -2.66 28.65 -18.64
N LEU A 281 -3.77 28.12 -19.17
CA LEU A 281 -3.86 27.57 -20.52
C LEU A 281 -4.63 28.54 -21.41
N ASP A 282 -3.93 29.54 -21.93
CA ASP A 282 -4.49 30.51 -22.88
C ASP A 282 -4.47 29.93 -24.30
N PHE A 283 -5.64 29.48 -24.79
CA PHE A 283 -5.83 29.04 -26.17
C PHE A 283 -6.34 30.16 -27.10
N SER A 284 -6.30 31.43 -26.66
CA SER A 284 -6.73 32.57 -27.47
C SER A 284 -5.70 32.98 -28.53
N GLU A 285 -4.44 32.53 -28.41
CA GLU A 285 -3.42 32.75 -29.43
C GLU A 285 -3.61 31.78 -30.60
N SER A 286 -4.04 32.31 -31.74
CA SER A 286 -4.06 31.56 -33.00
C SER A 286 -2.63 31.16 -33.39
N ASN A 287 -2.44 29.88 -33.73
CA ASN A 287 -1.18 29.29 -34.17
C ASN A 287 -0.35 30.25 -35.06
N PRO A 288 0.81 30.74 -34.59
CA PRO A 288 1.63 31.68 -35.36
C PRO A 288 2.37 31.03 -36.54
N PHE A 289 2.27 29.71 -36.71
CA PHE A 289 2.95 28.94 -37.76
C PHE A 289 2.01 28.38 -38.84
N GLY A 290 0.95 29.11 -39.17
CA GLY A 290 0.28 28.99 -40.46
C GLY A 290 -1.05 28.24 -40.42
N ASP A 291 -2.09 28.93 -40.85
CA ASP A 291 -3.36 28.32 -41.24
C ASP A 291 -3.15 27.64 -42.60
N PRO A 292 -3.45 26.33 -42.77
CA PRO A 292 -3.32 25.66 -44.06
C PRO A 292 -4.42 26.18 -45.00
N SER A 293 -4.03 27.02 -45.96
CA SER A 293 -4.85 27.35 -47.14
C SER A 293 -4.91 26.18 -48.13
#